data_AF-A0A357YWW4-F1
#
_entry.id   AF-A0A357YWW4-F1
#
_cell.length_a   1.000
_cell.length_b   1.000
_cell.length_c   1.000
_cell.angle_alpha   90.00
_cell.angle_beta   90.00
_cell.angle_gamma   90.00
#
_symmetry.space_group_name_H-M   'P 1'
#
loop_
_entity.id
_entity.type
_entity.pdbx_description
1 polymer ?
#
loop_
_entity_poly.entity_id
_entity_poly.type
_entity_poly.pdbx_seq_one_letter_code
_entity_poly.pdbx_strand_id
1 'polypeptide(L)'
;MVILRKIIPWQRITDKLAYYYNDSKGRIGTPIRTIVGIFIILKLRLLSDRTVVNQIKENRYIQYFCNVPDENLFTFMHHSNLSKLRKRFGIEGVETINAVVFNLLRITKVIDKDSMLIDSTVLLNNIAYPTDIGLIFKAFKKMEQVAKHYHIPIWWDDQELKQLWREYNLNRKQSEIAQLFFEFLLIFSGGLRTFEKIV
;
A
#
# COMPACT_ATOMS: atom_id res chain seq x y z
N MET A 1 14.36 20.03 11.80
CA MET A 1 12.98 20.09 12.35
C MET A 1 12.35 21.48 12.22
N VAL A 2 12.99 22.55 12.67
CA VAL A 2 12.45 23.93 12.54
C VAL A 2 12.19 24.34 11.09
N ILE A 3 13.15 24.08 10.19
CA ILE A 3 13.02 24.36 8.75
C ILE A 3 11.85 23.56 8.16
N LEU A 4 11.81 22.25 8.43
CA LEU A 4 10.76 21.36 7.95
C LEU A 4 9.35 21.83 8.38
N ARG A 5 9.21 22.34 9.62
CA ARG A 5 7.95 22.90 10.11
C ARG A 5 7.45 24.08 9.27
N LYS A 6 8.35 24.87 8.67
CA LYS A 6 7.98 26.01 7.81
C LYS A 6 7.58 25.57 6.40
N ILE A 7 8.15 24.47 5.91
CA ILE A 7 7.93 23.99 4.54
C ILE A 7 6.65 23.15 4.44
N ILE A 8 6.28 22.42 5.50
CA ILE A 8 5.09 21.55 5.49
C ILE A 8 3.81 22.38 5.32
N PRO A 9 2.97 22.09 4.31
CA PRO A 9 1.69 22.76 4.11
C PRO A 9 0.63 22.25 5.10
N TRP A 10 0.74 22.66 6.36
CA TRP A 10 -0.10 22.18 7.46
C TRP A 10 -1.60 22.34 7.21
N GLN A 11 -2.02 23.47 6.65
CA GLN A 11 -3.42 23.76 6.39
C GLN A 11 -4.02 22.73 5.42
N ARG A 12 -3.37 22.53 4.27
CA ARG A 12 -3.80 21.58 3.23
C ARG A 12 -3.93 20.15 3.75
N ILE A 13 -3.05 19.73 4.67
CA ILE A 13 -3.14 18.41 5.30
C ILE A 13 -4.31 18.37 6.29
N THR A 14 -4.45 19.42 7.09
CA THR A 14 -5.50 19.53 8.11
C THR A 14 -6.89 19.52 7.48
N ASP A 15 -7.09 20.28 6.40
CA ASP A 15 -8.36 20.34 5.67
C ASP A 15 -8.77 18.98 5.11
N LYS A 16 -7.80 18.23 4.55
CA LYS A 16 -8.05 16.87 4.03
C LYS A 16 -8.39 15.87 5.13
N LEU A 17 -7.81 16.02 6.32
CA LEU A 17 -8.00 15.11 7.44
C LEU A 17 -9.15 15.51 8.36
N ALA A 18 -9.69 16.73 8.22
CA ALA A 18 -10.79 17.25 9.02
C ALA A 18 -12.03 16.35 8.93
N TYR A 19 -12.27 15.72 7.77
CA TYR A 19 -13.36 14.77 7.56
C TYR A 19 -13.36 13.59 8.56
N TYR A 20 -12.19 13.18 9.09
CA TYR A 20 -12.08 12.11 10.09
C TYR A 20 -12.39 12.57 11.53
N TYR A 21 -12.71 13.85 11.71
CA TYR A 21 -13.08 14.46 12.97
C TYR A 21 -14.52 14.94 12.92
N ASN A 22 -15.18 14.89 14.08
CA ASN A 22 -16.51 15.42 14.24
C ASN A 22 -16.45 16.54 15.28
N ASP A 23 -16.70 17.76 14.85
CA ASP A 23 -16.62 18.95 15.71
C ASP A 23 -17.81 19.07 16.67
N SER A 24 -18.90 18.35 16.38
CA SER A 24 -20.17 18.49 17.10
C SER A 24 -20.42 17.41 18.17
N LYS A 25 -19.69 16.30 18.16
CA LYS A 25 -19.93 15.17 19.07
C LYS A 25 -18.64 14.55 19.62
N GLY A 26 -18.63 14.34 20.94
CA GLY A 26 -17.62 13.57 21.67
C GLY A 26 -16.58 14.44 22.38
N ARG A 27 -15.57 13.77 22.95
CA ARG A 27 -14.44 14.44 23.61
C ARG A 27 -13.56 15.11 22.57
N ILE A 28 -13.13 16.34 22.85
CA ILE A 28 -12.15 17.07 22.03
C ILE A 28 -10.92 16.18 21.84
N GLY A 29 -10.67 15.81 20.58
CA GLY A 29 -9.56 14.96 20.20
C GLY A 29 -8.23 15.73 20.18
N THR A 30 -7.13 14.99 20.07
CA THR A 30 -5.82 15.61 19.82
C THR A 30 -5.83 16.38 18.49
N PRO A 31 -5.25 17.59 18.42
CA PRO A 31 -5.22 18.40 17.21
C PRO A 31 -4.59 17.65 16.03
N ILE A 32 -5.19 17.74 14.84
CA ILE A 32 -4.73 17.05 13.62
C ILE A 32 -3.27 17.41 13.31
N ARG A 33 -2.91 18.69 13.40
CA ARG A 33 -1.54 19.19 13.21
C ARG A 33 -0.53 18.45 14.08
N THR A 34 -0.86 18.23 15.35
CA THR A 34 0.01 17.54 16.30
C THR A 34 0.20 16.09 15.90
N ILE A 35 -0.87 15.39 15.52
CA ILE A 35 -0.81 13.99 15.14
C ILE A 35 0.01 13.79 13.86
N VAL A 36 -0.22 14.64 12.85
CA VAL A 36 0.56 14.64 11.61
C VAL A 36 2.04 14.87 11.92
N GLY A 37 2.36 15.82 12.80
CA GLY A 37 3.73 16.06 13.26
C GLY A 37 4.37 14.82 13.88
N ILE A 38 3.64 14.10 14.75
CA ILE A 38 4.13 12.86 15.36
C ILE A 38 4.40 11.79 14.30
N PHE A 39 3.46 11.57 13.37
CA PHE A 39 3.63 10.55 12.32
C PHE A 39 4.80 10.86 11.38
N ILE A 40 5.03 12.14 11.09
CA ILE A 40 6.20 12.57 10.32
C ILE A 40 7.49 12.21 11.06
N ILE A 41 7.60 12.53 12.37
CA ILE A 41 8.79 12.21 13.15
C ILE A 41 9.00 10.71 13.28
N LEU A 42 7.92 9.97 13.53
CA LEU A 42 7.93 8.52 13.64
C LEU A 42 8.55 7.89 12.38
N LYS A 43 8.15 8.36 11.19
CA LYS A 43 8.70 7.89 9.91
C LYS A 43 10.11 8.39 9.63
N LEU A 44 10.38 9.68 9.82
CA LEU A 44 11.69 10.27 9.54
C LEU A 44 12.81 9.68 10.39
N ARG A 45 12.50 9.25 11.61
CA ARG A 45 13.47 8.68 12.55
C ARG A 45 13.33 7.16 12.73
N LEU A 46 12.42 6.51 11.99
CA LEU A 46 12.15 5.07 12.08
C LEU A 46 11.91 4.60 13.53
N LEU A 47 11.10 5.36 14.28
CA LEU A 47 10.85 5.11 15.70
C LEU A 47 9.60 4.27 15.92
N SER A 48 9.59 3.53 17.04
CA SER A 48 8.35 2.92 17.55
C SER A 48 7.42 3.95 18.18
N ASP A 49 6.12 3.63 18.30
CA ASP A 49 5.13 4.46 18.99
C ASP A 49 5.55 4.84 20.42
N ARG A 50 6.17 3.90 21.15
CA ARG A 50 6.64 4.15 22.52
C ARG A 50 7.84 5.09 22.52
N THR A 51 8.80 4.83 21.64
CA THR A 51 10.03 5.62 21.55
C THR A 51 9.74 7.06 21.12
N VAL A 52 8.83 7.27 20.15
CA VAL A 52 8.50 8.62 19.69
C VAL A 52 7.82 9.43 20.79
N VAL A 53 6.93 8.83 21.58
CA VAL A 53 6.27 9.51 22.70
C VAL A 53 7.28 9.89 23.78
N ASN A 54 8.23 9.02 24.11
CA ASN A 54 9.29 9.36 25.06
C ASN A 54 10.18 10.50 24.54
N GLN A 55 10.60 10.44 23.27
CA GLN A 55 11.39 11.53 22.66
C GLN A 55 10.64 12.85 22.60
N ILE A 56 9.32 12.84 22.40
CA ILE A 56 8.50 14.06 22.45
C ILE A 56 8.51 14.64 23.87
N LYS A 57 8.46 13.82 24.92
CA LYS A 57 8.50 14.33 26.31
C LYS A 57 9.85 14.96 26.67
N GLU A 58 10.93 14.42 26.13
CA GLU A 58 12.30 14.86 26.47
C GLU A 58 12.82 16.02 25.61
N ASN A 59 12.43 16.10 24.34
CA ASN A 59 13.09 16.97 23.35
C ASN A 59 12.24 18.19 22.95
N ARG A 60 12.70 19.38 23.32
CA ARG A 60 12.04 20.67 23.01
C ARG A 60 11.85 20.94 21.51
N TYR A 61 12.78 20.52 20.66
CA TYR A 61 12.66 20.70 19.21
C TYR A 61 11.54 19.86 18.60
N ILE A 62 11.36 18.65 19.14
CA ILE A 62 10.29 17.74 18.72
C ILE A 62 8.93 18.26 19.20
N GLN A 63 8.84 18.75 20.44
CA GLN A 63 7.65 19.40 20.99
C GLN A 63 7.21 20.58 20.12
N TYR A 64 8.17 21.46 19.79
CA TYR A 64 7.96 22.61 18.91
C TYR A 64 7.47 22.19 17.52
N PHE A 65 8.06 21.14 16.94
CA PHE A 65 7.65 20.61 15.64
C PHE A 65 6.21 20.10 15.66
N CYS A 66 5.87 19.27 16.66
CA CYS A 66 4.54 18.68 16.84
C CYS A 66 3.49 19.66 17.40
N ASN A 67 3.84 20.92 17.64
CA ASN A 67 2.93 21.91 18.21
C ASN A 67 2.31 21.44 19.55
N VAL A 68 3.14 20.85 20.41
CA VAL A 68 2.74 20.42 21.75
C VAL A 68 2.67 21.64 22.68
N PRO A 69 1.55 21.88 23.38
CA PRO A 69 1.45 22.98 24.33
C PRO A 69 2.30 22.72 25.57
N ASP A 70 2.85 23.80 26.15
CA ASP A 70 3.78 23.74 27.28
C ASP A 70 3.14 23.18 28.56
N GLU A 71 1.84 23.35 28.72
CA GLU A 71 1.06 22.84 29.86
C GLU A 71 1.00 21.29 29.88
N ASN A 72 1.20 20.63 28.73
CA ASN A 72 0.99 19.19 28.57
C ASN A 72 2.27 18.42 28.25
N LEU A 73 3.46 18.96 28.57
CA LEU A 73 4.73 18.33 28.17
C LEU A 73 4.95 16.95 28.80
N PHE A 74 4.69 16.81 30.10
CA PHE A 74 4.88 15.54 30.83
C PHE A 74 3.70 14.55 30.62
N THR A 75 2.50 15.09 30.40
CA THR A 75 1.23 14.36 30.26
C THR A 75 0.76 14.21 28.81
N PHE A 76 1.62 14.55 27.84
CA PHE A 76 1.27 14.72 26.43
C PHE A 76 0.29 13.69 25.86
N MET A 77 0.67 12.41 25.85
CA MET A 77 -0.20 11.30 25.52
C MET A 77 0.42 9.96 25.92
N HIS A 78 -0.41 8.92 25.97
CA HIS A 78 0.04 7.54 26.04
C HIS A 78 0.25 6.97 24.62
N HIS A 79 1.29 6.14 24.42
CA HIS A 79 1.65 5.57 23.12
C HIS A 79 0.51 4.78 22.45
N SER A 80 -0.35 4.11 23.23
CA SER A 80 -1.52 3.40 22.71
C SER A 80 -2.55 4.29 22.00
N ASN A 81 -2.50 5.62 22.18
CA ASN A 81 -3.36 6.54 21.44
C ASN A 81 -2.95 6.61 19.96
N LEU A 82 -1.67 6.41 19.62
CA LEU A 82 -1.21 6.48 18.22
C LEU A 82 -1.81 5.36 17.36
N SER A 83 -1.99 4.16 17.92
CA SER A 83 -2.65 3.06 17.21
C SER A 83 -4.13 3.36 16.97
N LYS A 84 -4.84 3.95 17.94
CA LYS A 84 -6.24 4.39 17.79
C LYS A 84 -6.37 5.50 16.74
N LEU A 85 -5.42 6.44 16.70
CA LEU A 85 -5.40 7.53 15.72
C LEU A 85 -5.15 7.01 14.31
N ARG A 86 -4.23 6.05 14.11
CA ARG A 86 -4.05 5.39 12.81
C ARG A 86 -5.31 4.66 12.36
N LYS A 87 -5.98 3.93 13.27
CA LYS A 87 -7.27 3.28 12.96
C LYS A 87 -8.35 4.30 12.56
N ARG A 88 -8.41 5.45 13.23
CA ARG A 88 -9.37 6.53 12.92
C ARG A 88 -9.15 7.10 11.51
N PHE A 89 -7.91 7.37 11.11
CA PHE A 89 -7.61 7.90 9.77
C PHE A 89 -7.74 6.85 8.66
N GLY A 90 -7.70 5.56 9.02
CA GLY A 90 -7.70 4.47 8.06
C GLY A 90 -6.45 4.48 7.17
N ILE A 91 -6.49 3.67 6.13
CA ILE A 91 -5.38 3.53 5.16
C ILE A 91 -5.26 4.83 4.34
N GLU A 92 -6.38 5.32 3.81
CA GLU A 92 -6.43 6.51 2.95
C GLU A 92 -5.92 7.79 3.64
N GLY A 93 -6.28 8.01 4.90
CA GLY A 93 -5.82 9.17 5.65
C GLY A 93 -4.32 9.12 5.92
N VAL A 94 -3.78 7.94 6.25
CA VAL A 94 -2.34 7.74 6.44
C VAL A 94 -1.58 7.87 5.13
N GLU A 95 -2.10 7.36 4.02
CA GLU A 95 -1.53 7.53 2.68
C GLU A 95 -1.53 8.99 2.25
N THR A 96 -2.59 9.73 2.55
CA THR A 96 -2.67 11.18 2.26
C THR A 96 -1.54 11.94 2.94
N ILE A 97 -1.27 11.65 4.22
CA ILE A 97 -0.15 12.24 4.95
C ILE A 97 1.18 11.88 4.27
N ASN A 98 1.37 10.60 3.95
CA ASN A 98 2.60 10.12 3.33
C ASN A 98 2.85 10.76 1.97
N ALA A 99 1.82 10.84 1.12
CA ALA A 99 1.93 11.41 -0.21
C ALA A 99 2.34 12.88 -0.16
N VAL A 100 1.78 13.67 0.76
CA VAL A 100 2.14 15.08 0.92
C VAL A 100 3.59 15.22 1.40
N VAL A 101 3.98 14.43 2.41
CA VAL A 101 5.35 14.47 2.96
C VAL A 101 6.37 14.01 1.91
N PHE A 102 6.08 12.94 1.19
CA PHE A 102 6.95 12.40 0.15
C PHE A 102 7.13 13.39 -1.01
N ASN A 103 6.03 13.99 -1.49
CA ASN A 103 6.10 14.99 -2.54
C ASN A 103 6.91 16.22 -2.11
N LEU A 104 6.81 16.62 -0.84
CA LEU A 104 7.61 17.70 -0.28
C LEU A 104 9.10 17.34 -0.25
N LEU A 105 9.45 16.15 0.24
CA LEU A 105 10.84 15.67 0.26
C LEU A 105 11.44 15.63 -1.14
N ARG A 106 10.64 15.24 -2.14
CA ARG A 106 10.99 15.27 -3.56
C ARG A 106 11.26 16.69 -4.05
N ILE A 107 10.36 17.65 -3.81
CA ILE A 107 10.53 19.05 -4.24
C ILE A 107 11.78 19.66 -3.59
N THR A 108 12.04 19.35 -2.31
CA THR A 108 13.23 19.81 -1.60
C THR A 108 14.52 19.13 -2.04
N LYS A 109 14.47 18.24 -3.05
CA LYS A 109 15.61 17.44 -3.55
C LYS A 109 16.34 16.64 -2.47
N VAL A 110 15.63 16.29 -1.38
CA VAL A 110 16.18 15.44 -0.31
C VAL A 110 16.12 13.97 -0.73
N ILE A 111 15.13 13.61 -1.54
CA ILE A 111 14.99 12.30 -2.15
C ILE A 111 15.14 12.47 -3.65
N ASP A 112 16.11 11.79 -4.24
CA ASP A 112 16.25 11.68 -5.69
C ASP A 112 15.46 10.46 -6.19
N LYS A 113 14.68 10.64 -7.26
CA LYS A 113 13.75 9.62 -7.75
C LYS A 113 14.47 8.52 -8.55
N ASP A 114 15.60 8.87 -9.15
CA ASP A 114 16.25 8.05 -10.16
C ASP A 114 17.29 7.08 -9.58
N SER A 115 17.61 7.16 -8.28
CA SER A 115 18.69 6.36 -7.68
C SER A 115 18.29 5.56 -6.42
N MET A 116 17.02 5.50 -6.05
CA MET A 116 16.59 4.68 -4.90
C MET A 116 16.32 3.23 -5.32
N LEU A 117 17.32 2.38 -5.15
CA LEU A 117 17.14 0.92 -5.10
C LEU A 117 16.37 0.57 -3.82
N ILE A 118 15.05 0.45 -3.92
CA ILE A 118 14.20 0.00 -2.83
C ILE A 118 14.20 -1.53 -2.83
N ASP A 119 14.55 -2.14 -1.70
CA ASP A 119 14.45 -3.59 -1.53
C ASP A 119 12.97 -4.01 -1.67
N SER A 120 12.69 -4.84 -2.67
CA SER A 120 11.33 -5.28 -3.03
C SER A 120 10.69 -6.19 -1.98
N THR A 121 11.44 -6.62 -0.96
CA THR A 121 10.97 -7.50 0.12
C THR A 121 9.83 -6.91 0.95
N VAL A 122 9.68 -5.59 0.99
CA VAL A 122 8.65 -4.88 1.79
C VAL A 122 7.41 -4.50 0.97
N LEU A 123 7.45 -4.71 -0.35
CA LEU A 123 6.26 -4.59 -1.17
C LEU A 123 5.34 -5.78 -0.86
N LEU A 124 4.03 -5.52 -0.79
CA LEU A 124 3.02 -6.59 -0.82
C LEU A 124 3.16 -7.30 -2.15
N ASN A 125 4.04 -8.29 -2.20
CA ASN A 125 4.21 -9.09 -3.39
C ASN A 125 2.91 -9.87 -3.58
N ASN A 126 2.38 -9.83 -4.80
CA ASN A 126 1.26 -10.66 -5.23
C ASN A 126 1.74 -12.12 -5.41
N ILE A 127 2.29 -12.69 -4.34
CA ILE A 127 2.77 -14.07 -4.27
C ILE A 127 1.55 -14.95 -4.09
N ALA A 128 1.04 -15.45 -5.21
CA ALA A 128 0.20 -16.63 -5.19
C ALA A 128 1.10 -17.85 -4.97
N TYR A 129 0.65 -18.82 -4.17
CA TYR A 129 1.32 -20.12 -4.11
C TYR A 129 1.35 -20.71 -5.54
N PRO A 130 2.53 -20.97 -6.13
CA PRO A 130 2.64 -21.30 -7.54
C PRO A 130 2.18 -22.75 -7.76
N THR A 131 0.91 -22.95 -8.09
CA THR A 131 0.47 -24.17 -8.76
C THR A 131 0.61 -23.97 -10.27
N ASP A 132 1.08 -24.98 -10.99
CA ASP A 132 1.34 -24.88 -12.43
C ASP A 132 0.10 -24.41 -13.21
N ILE A 133 -1.09 -24.91 -12.87
CA ILE A 133 -2.35 -24.48 -13.48
C ILE A 133 -2.72 -23.05 -13.06
N GLY A 134 -2.45 -22.66 -11.80
CA GLY A 134 -2.66 -21.29 -11.34
C GLY A 134 -1.81 -20.29 -12.13
N LEU A 135 -0.57 -20.68 -12.47
CA LEU A 135 0.32 -19.90 -13.31
C LEU A 135 -0.17 -19.84 -14.76
N ILE A 136 -0.59 -20.96 -15.35
CA ILE A 136 -1.15 -21.02 -16.72
C ILE A 136 -2.42 -20.17 -16.83
N PHE A 137 -3.35 -20.27 -15.87
CA PHE A 137 -4.57 -19.47 -15.85
C PHE A 137 -4.26 -17.96 -15.72
N LYS A 138 -3.25 -17.61 -14.92
CA LYS A 138 -2.75 -16.22 -14.82
C LYS A 138 -2.13 -15.77 -16.14
N ALA A 139 -1.46 -16.64 -16.88
CA ALA A 139 -0.93 -16.36 -18.21
C ALA A 139 -2.06 -16.09 -19.21
N PHE A 140 -3.14 -16.89 -19.23
CA PHE A 140 -4.33 -16.62 -20.07
C PHE A 140 -4.95 -15.26 -19.80
N LYS A 141 -5.15 -14.88 -18.53
CA LYS A 141 -5.65 -13.53 -18.18
C LYS A 141 -4.74 -12.40 -18.66
N LYS A 142 -3.43 -12.59 -18.61
CA LYS A 142 -2.48 -11.60 -19.14
C LYS A 142 -2.53 -11.55 -20.67
N MET A 143 -2.61 -12.69 -21.34
CA MET A 143 -2.76 -12.77 -22.80
C MET A 143 -4.07 -12.14 -23.25
N GLU A 144 -5.16 -12.30 -22.51
CA GLU A 144 -6.44 -11.63 -22.76
C GLU A 144 -6.30 -10.10 -22.72
N GLN A 145 -5.58 -9.57 -21.71
CA GLN A 145 -5.31 -8.13 -21.60
C GLN A 145 -4.52 -7.60 -22.79
N VAL A 146 -3.50 -8.35 -23.24
CA VAL A 146 -2.70 -8.03 -24.42
C VAL A 146 -3.57 -8.10 -25.68
N ALA A 147 -4.36 -9.16 -25.85
CA ALA A 147 -5.25 -9.34 -26.99
C ALA A 147 -6.27 -8.19 -27.10
N LYS A 148 -6.84 -7.74 -25.98
CA LYS A 148 -7.72 -6.56 -25.94
C LYS A 148 -7.01 -5.27 -26.34
N HIS A 149 -5.75 -5.11 -25.95
CA HIS A 149 -4.97 -3.93 -26.31
C HIS A 149 -4.65 -3.88 -27.82
N TYR A 150 -4.27 -5.02 -28.39
CA TYR A 150 -3.85 -5.15 -29.80
C TYR A 150 -4.95 -5.64 -30.75
N HIS A 151 -6.20 -5.75 -30.27
CA HIS A 151 -7.38 -6.20 -31.03
C HIS A 151 -7.20 -7.58 -31.70
N ILE A 152 -6.54 -8.51 -31.00
CA ILE A 152 -6.30 -9.87 -31.48
C ILE A 152 -7.50 -10.75 -31.11
N PRO A 153 -8.02 -11.60 -32.02
CA PRO A 153 -9.08 -12.55 -31.70
C PRO A 153 -8.58 -13.60 -30.70
N ILE A 154 -9.38 -13.86 -29.67
CA ILE A 154 -9.13 -14.88 -28.66
C ILE A 154 -9.49 -16.26 -29.24
N TRP A 155 -8.58 -17.24 -29.15
CA TRP A 155 -8.76 -18.58 -29.73
C TRP A 155 -9.27 -19.64 -28.73
N TRP A 156 -9.43 -19.29 -27.46
CA TRP A 156 -9.90 -20.19 -26.39
C TRP A 156 -11.28 -19.76 -25.89
N ASP A 157 -12.03 -20.71 -25.32
CA ASP A 157 -13.29 -20.42 -24.63
C ASP A 157 -13.06 -20.16 -23.13
N ASP A 158 -13.50 -19.00 -22.66
CA ASP A 158 -13.45 -18.61 -21.25
C ASP A 158 -14.33 -19.47 -20.34
N GLN A 159 -15.42 -20.05 -20.86
CA GLN A 159 -16.29 -20.96 -20.11
C GLN A 159 -15.58 -22.29 -19.86
N GLU A 160 -15.01 -22.87 -20.91
CA GLU A 160 -14.23 -24.11 -20.88
C GLU A 160 -13.03 -23.99 -19.93
N LEU A 161 -12.26 -22.89 -20.05
CA LEU A 161 -11.11 -22.62 -19.18
C LEU A 161 -11.49 -22.54 -17.68
N LYS A 162 -12.67 -21.97 -17.37
CA LYS A 162 -13.19 -21.86 -16.00
C LYS A 162 -13.67 -23.20 -15.46
N GLN A 163 -14.28 -24.05 -16.31
CA GLN A 163 -14.71 -25.39 -15.92
C GLN A 163 -13.50 -26.26 -15.57
N LEU A 164 -12.51 -26.33 -16.46
CA LEU A 164 -11.26 -27.07 -16.24
C LEU A 164 -10.53 -26.59 -14.98
N TRP A 165 -10.51 -25.28 -14.71
CA TRP A 165 -9.89 -24.72 -13.51
C TRP A 165 -10.62 -25.13 -12.21
N ARG A 166 -11.95 -25.26 -12.26
CA ARG A 166 -12.76 -25.74 -11.13
C ARG A 166 -12.51 -27.22 -10.86
N GLU A 167 -12.53 -28.04 -11.91
CA GLU A 167 -12.30 -29.49 -11.82
C GLU A 167 -10.92 -29.81 -11.27
N TYR A 168 -9.87 -29.13 -11.75
CA TYR A 168 -8.53 -29.30 -11.20
C TYR A 168 -8.43 -28.96 -9.70
N ASN A 169 -9.11 -27.89 -9.24
CA ASN A 169 -9.09 -27.51 -7.84
C ASN A 169 -9.87 -28.47 -6.93
N LEU A 170 -10.88 -29.17 -7.47
CA LEU A 170 -11.65 -30.18 -6.77
C LEU A 170 -10.90 -31.52 -6.69
N ASN A 171 -10.21 -31.92 -7.76
CA ASN A 171 -9.61 -33.26 -7.91
C ASN A 171 -8.10 -33.32 -7.58
N ARG A 172 -7.57 -32.40 -6.75
CA ARG A 172 -6.14 -32.29 -6.40
C ARG A 172 -5.46 -33.55 -5.84
N LYS A 173 -6.19 -34.64 -5.54
CA LYS A 173 -5.67 -35.90 -4.98
C LYS A 173 -5.82 -37.13 -5.90
N GLN A 174 -6.39 -36.98 -7.11
CA GLN A 174 -6.68 -38.10 -8.00
C GLN A 174 -5.65 -38.27 -9.13
N SER A 175 -5.60 -39.47 -9.71
CA SER A 175 -4.76 -39.84 -10.87
C SER A 175 -5.08 -39.08 -12.16
N GLU A 176 -6.26 -38.44 -12.24
CA GLU A 176 -6.76 -37.70 -13.42
C GLU A 176 -6.13 -36.30 -13.57
N ILE A 177 -5.33 -35.85 -12.60
CA ILE A 177 -4.68 -34.53 -12.62
C ILE A 177 -3.78 -34.34 -13.85
N ALA A 178 -3.10 -35.40 -14.29
CA ALA A 178 -2.21 -35.35 -15.44
C ALA A 178 -2.98 -35.12 -16.76
N GLN A 179 -4.18 -35.67 -16.89
CA GLN A 179 -5.03 -35.47 -18.08
C GLN A 179 -5.57 -34.04 -18.13
N LEU A 180 -6.13 -33.55 -17.02
CA LEU A 180 -6.59 -32.16 -16.92
C LEU A 180 -5.46 -31.16 -17.19
N PHE A 181 -4.26 -31.44 -16.66
CA PHE A 181 -3.08 -30.61 -16.95
C PHE A 181 -2.67 -30.64 -18.43
N PHE A 182 -2.75 -31.80 -19.08
CA PHE A 182 -2.42 -31.95 -20.50
C PHE A 182 -3.41 -31.19 -21.40
N GLU A 183 -4.70 -31.23 -21.09
CA GLU A 183 -5.73 -30.44 -21.78
C GLU A 183 -5.45 -28.93 -21.65
N PHE A 184 -5.09 -28.47 -20.45
CA PHE A 184 -4.66 -27.07 -20.24
C PHE A 184 -3.46 -26.69 -21.12
N LEU A 185 -2.45 -27.56 -21.21
CA LEU A 185 -1.27 -27.32 -22.03
C LEU A 185 -1.57 -27.32 -23.53
N LEU A 186 -2.49 -28.17 -24.00
CA LEU A 186 -2.92 -28.18 -25.40
C LEU A 186 -3.53 -26.84 -25.80
N ILE A 187 -4.50 -26.33 -25.01
CA ILE A 187 -5.13 -25.02 -25.25
C ILE A 187 -4.08 -23.90 -25.21
N PHE A 188 -3.16 -23.96 -24.26
CA PHE A 188 -2.09 -22.97 -24.11
C PHE A 188 -1.11 -22.99 -25.29
N SER A 189 -0.75 -24.17 -25.79
CA SER A 189 0.18 -24.34 -26.92
C SER A 189 -0.40 -23.82 -28.24
N GLY A 190 -1.71 -23.99 -28.49
CA GLY A 190 -2.40 -23.37 -29.63
C GLY A 190 -2.31 -21.84 -29.57
N GLY A 191 -2.24 -21.31 -28.36
CA GLY A 191 -2.08 -19.90 -28.11
C GLY A 191 -0.74 -19.28 -28.38
N LEU A 192 0.29 -19.94 -27.89
CA LEU A 192 1.66 -19.54 -28.18
C LEU A 192 1.90 -19.46 -29.69
N ARG A 193 1.37 -20.42 -30.46
CA ARG A 193 1.45 -20.40 -31.94
C ARG A 193 0.70 -19.23 -32.58
N THR A 194 -0.37 -18.76 -31.96
CA THR A 194 -1.13 -17.61 -32.47
C THR A 194 -0.38 -16.32 -32.20
N PHE A 195 0.20 -16.17 -31.01
CA PHE A 195 1.02 -15.01 -30.66
C PHE A 195 2.39 -14.98 -31.35
N GLU A 196 3.01 -16.13 -31.60
CA GLU A 196 4.27 -16.26 -32.35
C GLU A 196 4.14 -15.77 -33.80
N LYS A 197 2.94 -15.83 -34.40
CA LYS A 197 2.68 -15.29 -35.73
C LYS A 197 2.47 -13.77 -35.76
N ILE A 198 2.29 -13.13 -34.60
CA ILE A 198 1.92 -11.72 -34.46
C ILE A 198 3.13 -10.87 -34.02
N VAL A 199 4.11 -11.48 -33.36
CA VAL A 199 5.41 -10.88 -32.96
C VAL A 199 6.44 -11.08 -34.06
#